data_AF-A0A7S1LMP8-F1
#
_entry.id   AF-A0A7S1LMP8-F1
#
_cell.length_a   1.000
_cell.length_b   1.000
_cell.length_c   1.000
_cell.angle_alpha   90.00
_cell.angle_beta   90.00
_cell.angle_gamma   90.00
#
_symmetry.space_group_name_H-M   'P 1'
#
loop_
_entity.id
_entity.type
_entity.pdbx_description
1 polymer ?
#
loop_
_entity_poly.entity_id
_entity_poly.type
_entity_poly.pdbx_seq_one_letter_code
_entity_poly.pdbx_strand_id
1 'polypeptide(L)'
;CSPSVGGASVCTPSTCTPSAGGHSPDSMGPRDRRFTCKFIFGGLDLERHADFELVPRLIGRGGVNMRDIARSCDGKVRIRGRGSGHREQQKGRSAEEADVPLQIALSCKDHDSFEEGRKRLAELLEFIGKHFERYCRKKGLVPTPTLYTVVEGE
;
A
#
# COMPACT_ATOMS: atom_id res chain seq x y z
N CYS A 1 7.28 16.26 -65.96
CA CYS A 1 8.50 15.43 -65.87
C CYS A 1 9.10 15.56 -64.48
N SER A 2 9.02 14.52 -63.66
CA SER A 2 9.96 14.26 -62.54
C SER A 2 11.35 13.91 -63.14
N PRO A 3 12.50 13.87 -62.41
CA PRO A 3 12.68 13.19 -61.10
C PRO A 3 13.67 13.82 -60.07
N SER A 4 13.46 13.40 -58.81
CA SER A 4 14.40 12.90 -57.78
C SER A 4 15.88 13.32 -57.75
N VAL A 5 16.40 13.70 -56.57
CA VAL A 5 17.32 12.93 -55.65
C VAL A 5 17.81 13.88 -54.53
N GLY A 6 17.75 13.52 -53.23
CA GLY A 6 18.85 12.90 -52.45
C GLY A 6 19.88 13.97 -51.98
N GLY A 7 20.34 14.10 -50.74
CA GLY A 7 20.30 13.29 -49.52
C GLY A 7 21.24 13.91 -48.47
N ALA A 8 21.18 13.36 -47.24
CA ALA A 8 22.17 13.42 -46.16
C ALA A 8 22.46 14.78 -45.46
N SER A 9 21.74 15.00 -44.36
CA SER A 9 22.27 15.76 -43.21
C SER A 9 23.34 14.91 -42.51
N VAL A 10 24.52 15.50 -42.31
CA VAL A 10 25.67 14.86 -41.67
C VAL A 10 25.43 14.66 -40.18
N CYS A 11 25.33 13.40 -39.74
CA CYS A 11 25.38 13.02 -38.32
C CYS A 11 26.83 13.08 -37.84
N THR A 12 27.11 13.87 -36.80
CA THR A 12 28.39 13.84 -36.09
C THR A 12 28.44 12.67 -35.08
N PRO A 13 29.63 12.13 -34.80
CA PRO A 13 29.79 11.00 -33.88
C PRO A 13 29.83 11.43 -32.41
N SER A 14 29.12 10.66 -31.59
CA SER A 14 29.52 10.14 -30.28
C SER A 14 30.27 11.05 -29.30
N THR A 15 29.60 11.40 -28.20
CA THR A 15 30.20 11.29 -26.86
C THR A 15 29.10 10.96 -25.85
N CYS A 16 28.76 9.67 -25.74
CA CYS A 16 27.98 9.16 -24.63
C CYS A 16 28.89 9.09 -23.40
N THR A 17 28.68 9.99 -22.44
CA THR A 17 29.19 9.86 -21.08
C THR A 17 28.51 8.66 -20.40
N PRO A 18 29.26 7.67 -19.88
CA PRO A 18 28.66 6.67 -19.01
C PRO A 18 28.36 7.32 -17.65
N SER A 19 27.08 7.55 -17.38
CA SER A 19 26.63 7.89 -16.03
C SER A 19 26.81 6.65 -15.16
N ALA A 20 27.70 6.75 -14.18
CA ALA A 20 27.93 5.76 -13.14
C ALA A 20 26.68 5.65 -12.24
N GLY A 21 25.67 4.92 -12.71
CA GLY A 21 24.55 4.46 -11.91
C GLY A 21 24.93 3.19 -11.16
N GLY A 22 25.81 3.32 -10.16
CA GLY A 22 26.06 2.25 -9.21
C GLY A 22 24.79 2.00 -8.39
N HIS A 23 24.05 0.96 -8.74
CA HIS A 23 23.09 0.37 -7.81
C HIS A 23 23.92 -0.34 -6.75
N SER A 24 24.19 0.36 -5.64
CA SER A 24 24.88 -0.20 -4.50
C SER A 24 24.15 -1.47 -4.04
N PRO A 25 24.85 -2.61 -3.89
CA PRO A 25 24.31 -3.76 -3.21
C PRO A 25 23.99 -3.39 -1.76
N ASP A 26 23.00 -4.08 -1.23
CA ASP A 26 22.51 -4.03 0.12
C ASP A 26 23.63 -3.96 1.18
N SER A 27 23.92 -2.75 1.66
CA SER A 27 24.57 -2.60 2.96
C SER A 27 23.60 -3.08 4.04
N MET A 28 23.75 -4.32 4.48
CA MET A 28 23.28 -4.81 5.78
C MET A 28 23.99 -4.03 6.90
N GLY A 29 23.55 -2.80 7.11
CA GLY A 29 23.81 -2.06 8.35
C GLY A 29 23.08 -2.69 9.54
N PRO A 30 23.36 -2.24 10.78
CA PRO A 30 22.61 -2.68 11.96
C PRO A 30 21.11 -2.55 11.67
N ARG A 31 20.31 -3.57 12.03
CA ARG A 31 18.88 -3.63 11.74
C ARG A 31 18.26 -2.29 12.13
N ASP A 32 17.97 -1.48 11.12
CA ASP A 32 17.29 -0.20 11.26
C ASP A 32 15.99 -0.53 12.00
N ARG A 33 15.94 -0.21 13.30
CA ARG A 33 14.80 -0.57 14.16
C ARG A 33 13.63 0.21 13.62
N ARG A 34 12.68 -0.50 13.00
CA ARG A 34 11.50 0.12 12.44
C ARG A 34 10.37 0.05 13.44
N PHE A 35 9.73 1.19 13.66
CA PHE A 35 8.47 1.26 14.38
C PHE A 35 7.36 0.74 13.47
N THR A 36 6.60 -0.24 13.94
CA THR A 36 5.55 -0.87 13.14
C THR A 36 4.25 -1.06 13.90
N CYS A 37 3.14 -1.00 13.18
CA CYS A 37 1.85 -1.44 13.68
C CYS A 37 1.02 -2.03 12.55
N LYS A 38 0.04 -2.83 12.93
CA LYS A 38 -0.90 -3.48 12.03
C LYS A 38 -2.32 -3.21 12.51
N PHE A 39 -3.20 -2.87 11.58
CA PHE A 39 -4.63 -2.81 11.84
C PHE A 39 -5.26 -4.01 11.15
N ILE A 40 -5.83 -4.92 11.94
CA ILE A 40 -6.36 -6.21 11.47
C ILE A 40 -7.88 -6.09 11.40
N PHE A 41 -8.45 -6.31 10.21
CA PHE A 41 -9.88 -6.13 9.93
C PHE A 41 -10.70 -7.38 10.31
N GLY A 42 -10.65 -7.77 11.59
CA GLY A 42 -11.33 -8.96 12.10
C GLY A 42 -12.86 -8.88 12.09
N GLY A 43 -13.44 -7.68 12.12
CA GLY A 43 -14.89 -7.48 12.02
C GLY A 43 -15.44 -7.58 10.60
N LEU A 44 -14.56 -7.69 9.59
CA LEU A 44 -14.95 -7.77 8.19
C LEU A 44 -15.10 -9.24 7.74
N ASP A 45 -16.33 -9.69 7.64
CA ASP A 45 -16.71 -10.87 6.86
C ASP A 45 -16.74 -10.55 5.35
N LEU A 46 -15.94 -11.28 4.54
CA LEU A 46 -15.80 -11.00 3.10
C LEU A 46 -17.05 -11.32 2.27
N GLU A 47 -17.91 -12.21 2.76
CA GLU A 47 -19.14 -12.60 2.06
C GLU A 47 -20.28 -11.65 2.44
N ARG A 48 -20.51 -11.48 3.75
CA ARG A 48 -21.60 -10.64 4.28
C ARG A 48 -21.37 -9.16 4.02
N HIS A 49 -20.12 -8.73 3.86
CA HIS A 49 -19.75 -7.33 3.66
C HIS A 49 -19.13 -7.05 2.29
N ALA A 50 -19.33 -7.93 1.30
CA ALA A 50 -18.75 -7.76 -0.05
C ALA A 50 -19.05 -6.38 -0.66
N ASP A 51 -20.29 -5.88 -0.51
CA ASP A 51 -20.74 -4.57 -1.02
C ASP A 51 -20.08 -3.36 -0.33
N PHE A 52 -19.42 -3.55 0.81
CA PHE A 52 -18.78 -2.44 1.51
C PHE A 52 -17.49 -2.01 0.82
N GLU A 53 -16.81 -2.90 0.10
CA GLU A 53 -15.58 -2.63 -0.65
C GLU A 53 -14.52 -1.88 0.19
N LEU A 54 -14.07 -2.50 1.29
CA LEU A 54 -13.16 -1.86 2.24
C LEU A 54 -11.84 -1.41 1.59
N VAL A 55 -11.22 -2.25 0.76
CA VAL A 55 -9.87 -2.00 0.20
C VAL A 55 -9.83 -0.77 -0.70
N PRO A 56 -10.75 -0.58 -1.68
CA PRO A 56 -10.84 0.67 -2.44
C PRO A 56 -11.00 1.92 -1.56
N ARG A 57 -11.78 1.84 -0.47
CA ARG A 57 -11.96 2.96 0.47
C ARG A 57 -10.69 3.28 1.25
N LEU A 58 -9.95 2.26 1.65
CA LEU A 58 -8.64 2.43 2.27
C LEU A 58 -7.68 3.12 1.29
N ILE A 59 -7.52 2.56 0.09
CA ILE A 59 -6.57 3.06 -0.92
C ILE A 59 -6.90 4.50 -1.32
N GLY A 60 -8.18 4.81 -1.50
CA GLY A 60 -8.64 6.09 -2.01
C GLY A 60 -8.38 6.23 -3.52
N ARG A 61 -8.93 7.28 -4.13
CA ARG A 61 -8.78 7.52 -5.57
C ARG A 61 -7.30 7.71 -5.92
N GLY A 62 -6.78 6.87 -6.81
CA GLY A 62 -5.37 6.92 -7.22
C GLY A 62 -4.36 6.64 -6.09
N GLY A 63 -4.79 5.98 -5.00
CA GLY A 63 -3.90 5.67 -3.88
C GLY A 63 -3.59 6.87 -2.97
N VAL A 64 -4.37 7.96 -3.05
CA VAL A 64 -4.10 9.21 -2.32
C VAL A 64 -3.90 8.98 -0.82
N ASN A 65 -4.80 8.24 -0.18
CA ASN A 65 -4.73 7.96 1.26
C ASN A 65 -3.43 7.23 1.63
N MET A 66 -3.07 6.20 0.87
CA MET A 66 -1.86 5.41 1.13
C MET A 66 -0.59 6.24 0.92
N ARG A 67 -0.57 7.08 -0.12
CA ARG A 67 0.56 7.96 -0.43
C ARG A 67 0.73 9.06 0.60
N ASP A 68 -0.37 9.61 1.10
CA ASP A 68 -0.34 10.67 2.11
C ASP A 68 0.16 10.13 3.46
N ILE A 69 -0.35 8.96 3.89
CA ILE A 69 0.14 8.28 5.11
C ILE A 69 1.61 7.86 4.96
N ALA A 70 2.00 7.27 3.82
CA ALA A 70 3.38 6.87 3.59
C ALA A 70 4.36 8.07 3.60
N ARG A 71 3.90 9.23 3.10
CA ARG A 71 4.69 10.47 3.11
C ARG A 71 4.82 11.06 4.51
N SER A 72 3.75 11.04 5.31
CA SER A 72 3.78 11.61 6.66
C SER A 72 4.73 10.85 7.60
N CYS A 73 5.00 9.57 7.28
CA CYS A 73 5.76 8.69 8.14
C CYS A 73 7.15 8.29 7.58
N ASP A 74 7.55 8.88 6.44
CA ASP A 74 8.73 8.47 5.63
C ASP A 74 8.89 6.94 5.55
N GLY A 75 7.78 6.25 5.28
CA GLY A 75 7.66 4.83 5.56
C GLY A 75 6.88 4.04 4.52
N LYS A 76 6.47 2.85 4.93
CA LYS A 76 5.77 1.89 4.08
C LYS A 76 4.41 1.57 4.66
N VAL A 77 3.39 1.69 3.82
CA VAL A 77 2.03 1.25 4.10
C VAL A 77 1.72 0.08 3.18
N ARG A 78 1.26 -1.05 3.74
CA ARG A 78 1.02 -2.30 2.99
C ARG A 78 -0.34 -2.88 3.35
N ILE A 79 -1.17 -3.14 2.37
CA ILE A 79 -2.41 -3.91 2.53
C ILE A 79 -2.10 -5.36 2.19
N ARG A 80 -2.51 -6.28 3.07
CA ARG A 80 -2.24 -7.73 2.96
C ARG A 80 -3.43 -8.54 3.50
N GLY A 81 -3.42 -9.84 3.21
CA GLY A 81 -4.45 -10.77 3.66
C GLY A 81 -5.54 -11.01 2.63
N ARG A 82 -6.50 -11.85 3.01
CA ARG A 82 -7.62 -12.26 2.16
C ARG A 82 -8.45 -11.06 1.71
N GLY A 83 -8.74 -10.98 0.42
CA GLY A 83 -9.49 -9.88 -0.19
C GLY A 83 -8.70 -8.57 -0.35
N SER A 84 -7.37 -8.58 -0.19
CA SER A 84 -6.52 -7.40 -0.37
C SER A 84 -6.23 -7.05 -1.84
N GLY A 85 -6.40 -8.01 -2.75
CA GLY A 85 -5.91 -7.97 -4.12
C GLY A 85 -4.40 -8.17 -4.24
N HIS A 86 -3.65 -8.25 -3.13
CA HIS A 86 -2.19 -8.36 -3.14
C HIS A 86 -1.77 -9.84 -3.18
N ARG A 87 -1.47 -10.35 -4.37
CA ARG A 87 -0.95 -11.71 -4.57
C ARG A 87 0.56 -11.74 -4.37
N GLU A 88 1.03 -12.63 -3.51
CA GLU A 88 2.45 -12.85 -3.28
C GLU A 88 2.94 -13.98 -4.17
N GLN A 89 4.03 -13.73 -4.89
CA GLN A 89 4.68 -14.75 -5.70
C GLN A 89 5.50 -15.63 -4.77
N GLN A 90 5.03 -16.85 -4.54
CA GLN A 90 5.80 -17.85 -3.81
C GLN A 90 6.52 -18.76 -4.82
N LYS A 91 7.82 -18.99 -4.61
CA LYS A 91 8.64 -19.81 -5.53
C LYS A 91 8.02 -21.20 -5.70
N GLY A 92 7.65 -21.54 -6.93
CA GLY A 92 7.05 -22.84 -7.26
C GLY A 92 5.55 -22.97 -6.98
N ARG A 93 4.84 -21.88 -6.67
CA ARG A 93 3.37 -21.85 -6.55
C ARG A 93 2.75 -20.71 -7.34
N SER A 94 1.47 -20.84 -7.65
CA SER A 94 0.66 -19.77 -8.21
C SER A 94 0.62 -18.58 -7.25
N ALA A 95 0.66 -17.36 -7.78
CA ALA A 95 0.58 -16.16 -6.95
C ALA A 95 -0.79 -16.11 -6.25
N GLU A 96 -0.78 -16.14 -4.93
CA GLU A 96 -1.97 -16.20 -4.07
C GLU A 96 -1.92 -15.09 -3.01
N GLU A 97 -3.08 -14.66 -2.53
CA GLU A 97 -3.13 -13.74 -1.39
C GLU A 97 -2.64 -14.45 -0.13
N ALA A 98 -2.09 -13.69 0.81
CA ALA A 98 -1.69 -14.26 2.09
C ALA A 98 -2.92 -14.80 2.85
N ASP A 99 -2.81 -16.03 3.37
CA ASP A 99 -3.84 -16.67 4.22
C ASP A 99 -3.83 -16.10 5.64
N VAL A 100 -4.09 -14.81 5.73
CA VAL A 100 -4.25 -14.05 6.97
C VAL A 100 -5.47 -13.13 6.84
N PRO A 101 -6.09 -12.70 7.95
CA PRO A 101 -7.13 -11.69 7.89
C PRO A 101 -6.65 -10.44 7.14
N LEU A 102 -7.56 -9.76 6.45
CA LEU A 102 -7.25 -8.49 5.80
C LEU A 102 -6.63 -7.55 6.84
N GLN A 103 -5.50 -6.94 6.50
CA GLN A 103 -4.78 -6.05 7.41
C GLN A 103 -4.02 -4.97 6.65
N ILE A 104 -3.83 -3.83 7.30
CA ILE A 104 -2.94 -2.76 6.85
C ILE A 104 -1.77 -2.63 7.82
N ALA A 105 -0.55 -2.69 7.30
CA ALA A 105 0.68 -2.57 8.06
C ALA A 105 1.37 -1.24 7.77
N LEU A 106 1.73 -0.52 8.83
CA LEU A 106 2.52 0.70 8.80
C LEU A 106 3.92 0.38 9.33
N SER A 107 4.96 0.88 8.66
CA SER A 107 6.36 0.70 9.06
C SER A 107 7.15 1.96 8.77
N CYS A 108 7.78 2.52 9.81
CA CYS A 108 8.50 3.79 9.75
C CYS A 108 9.88 3.63 10.40
N LYS A 109 10.81 4.53 10.07
CA LYS A 109 12.17 4.52 10.65
C LYS A 109 12.21 5.25 11.99
N ASP A 110 11.54 6.39 12.07
CA ASP A 110 11.57 7.28 13.22
C ASP A 110 10.26 7.20 14.03
N HIS A 111 10.36 7.40 15.34
CA HIS A 111 9.22 7.32 16.26
C HIS A 111 8.20 8.43 16.00
N ASP A 112 8.65 9.69 15.86
CA ASP A 112 7.75 10.83 15.63
C ASP A 112 6.97 10.66 14.31
N SER A 113 7.65 10.23 13.25
CA SER A 113 7.05 9.91 11.96
C SER A 113 6.08 8.73 12.06
N PHE A 114 6.39 7.73 12.88
CA PHE A 114 5.50 6.62 13.17
C PHE A 114 4.22 7.07 13.87
N GLU A 115 4.33 7.91 14.90
CA GLU A 115 3.16 8.42 15.63
C GLU A 115 2.25 9.24 14.71
N GLU A 116 2.82 10.13 13.88
CA GLU A 116 2.05 10.90 12.91
C GLU A 116 1.40 9.97 11.85
N GLY A 117 2.15 9.04 11.28
CA GLY A 117 1.61 8.05 10.34
C GLY A 117 0.49 7.19 10.94
N ARG A 118 0.67 6.75 12.18
CA ARG A 118 -0.32 5.97 12.93
C ARG A 118 -1.57 6.79 13.18
N LYS A 119 -1.42 8.05 13.57
CA LYS A 119 -2.53 8.98 13.80
C LYS A 119 -3.33 9.19 12.51
N ARG A 120 -2.67 9.48 11.38
CA ARG A 120 -3.33 9.63 10.08
C ARG A 120 -4.08 8.38 9.65
N LEU A 121 -3.47 7.22 9.83
CA LEU A 121 -4.12 5.96 9.55
C LEU A 121 -5.31 5.71 10.47
N ALA A 122 -5.20 6.01 11.77
CA ALA A 122 -6.31 5.90 12.72
C ALA A 122 -7.48 6.83 12.37
N GLU A 123 -7.22 8.09 12.00
CA GLU A 123 -8.24 9.05 11.55
C GLU A 123 -9.00 8.53 10.32
N LEU A 124 -8.28 8.00 9.34
CA LEU A 124 -8.88 7.38 8.15
C LEU A 124 -9.76 6.17 8.53
N LEU A 125 -9.27 5.31 9.42
CA LEU A 125 -9.96 4.11 9.85
C LEU A 125 -11.19 4.41 10.71
N GLU A 126 -11.15 5.46 11.54
CA GLU A 126 -12.31 5.94 12.30
C GLU A 126 -13.40 6.43 11.34
N PHE A 127 -13.02 7.21 10.32
CA PHE A 127 -13.95 7.65 9.28
C PHE A 127 -14.58 6.45 8.56
N ILE A 128 -13.77 5.50 8.09
CA ILE A 128 -14.27 4.29 7.44
C ILE A 128 -15.13 3.44 8.39
N GLY A 129 -14.77 3.36 9.67
CA GLY A 129 -15.52 2.67 10.73
C GLY A 129 -16.94 3.22 10.86
N LYS A 130 -17.12 4.53 10.92
CA LYS A 130 -18.45 5.17 10.95
C LYS A 130 -19.30 4.82 9.72
N HIS A 131 -18.67 4.73 8.55
CA HIS A 131 -19.34 4.30 7.32
C HIS A 131 -19.72 2.80 7.37
N PHE A 132 -18.84 1.96 7.92
CA PHE A 132 -19.08 0.53 8.10
C PHE A 132 -20.22 0.26 9.08
N GLU A 133 -20.30 1.00 10.19
CA GLU A 133 -21.40 0.88 11.14
C GLU A 133 -22.75 1.22 10.50
N ARG A 134 -22.78 2.32 9.74
CA ARG A 134 -23.99 2.72 9.00
C ARG A 134 -24.38 1.68 7.96
N TYR A 135 -23.40 1.09 7.28
CA TYR A 135 -23.60 0.00 6.33
C TYR A 135 -24.22 -1.22 7.02
N CYS A 136 -23.64 -1.68 8.14
CA CYS A 136 -24.13 -2.83 8.90
C CYS A 136 -25.57 -2.61 9.37
N ARG A 137 -25.85 -1.43 9.95
CA ARG A 137 -27.21 -1.08 10.40
C ARG A 137 -28.22 -1.09 9.25
N LYS A 138 -27.86 -0.55 8.07
CA LYS A 138 -28.74 -0.57 6.89
C LYS A 138 -29.01 -1.98 6.38
N LYS A 139 -28.06 -2.90 6.55
CA LYS A 139 -28.18 -4.31 6.16
C LYS A 139 -28.79 -5.20 7.25
N GLY A 140 -29.18 -4.65 8.41
CA GLY A 140 -29.72 -5.41 9.54
C GLY A 140 -28.69 -6.29 10.26
N LEU A 141 -27.40 -6.00 10.09
CA LEU A 141 -26.30 -6.73 10.72
C LEU A 141 -26.04 -6.16 12.11
N VAL A 142 -26.77 -6.69 13.10
CA VAL A 142 -26.66 -6.32 14.51
C VAL A 142 -26.30 -7.55 15.37
N PRO A 143 -25.42 -7.41 16.38
CA PRO A 143 -24.64 -6.21 16.72
C PRO A 143 -23.61 -5.88 15.62
N THR A 144 -23.29 -4.59 15.48
CA THR A 144 -22.30 -4.14 14.53
C THR A 144 -20.90 -4.51 15.02
N PRO A 145 -20.11 -5.30 14.25
CA PRO A 145 -18.81 -5.72 14.70
C PRO A 145 -17.80 -4.56 14.68
N THR A 146 -16.85 -4.57 15.60
CA THR A 146 -15.70 -3.66 15.56
C THR A 146 -14.88 -3.93 14.31
N LEU A 147 -14.74 -2.92 13.44
CA LEU A 147 -14.13 -3.10 12.11
C LEU A 147 -12.70 -3.64 12.19
N TYR A 148 -11.88 -3.12 13.11
CA TYR A 148 -10.47 -3.50 13.22
C TYR A 148 -9.98 -3.56 14.67
N THR A 149 -8.87 -4.28 14.87
CA THR A 149 -8.04 -4.23 16.08
C THR A 149 -6.63 -3.77 15.72
N VAL A 150 -5.91 -3.18 16.68
CA VAL A 150 -4.54 -2.70 16.47
C VAL A 150 -3.56 -3.66 17.15
N VAL A 151 -2.51 -4.03 16.42
CA VAL A 151 -1.37 -4.81 16.93
C VAL A 151 -0.11 -3.98 16.72
N GLU A 152 0.56 -3.64 17.79
CA GLU A 152 1.86 -2.96 17.75
C GLU A 152 2.97 -4.00 17.52
N GLY A 153 3.99 -3.63 16.73
CA GLY A 153 5.18 -4.45 16.55
C GLY A 153 6.36 -3.85 17.30
N GLU A 154 6.92 -4.61 18.23
CA GLU A 154 8.18 -4.31 18.94
C GLU A 154 9.43 -4.40 18.05
#